data_AF-L2FQ07-F1
#
_entry.id   AF-L2FQ07-F1
#
_cell.length_a   1.000
_cell.length_b   1.000
_cell.length_c   1.000
_cell.angle_alpha   90.00
_cell.angle_beta   90.00
_cell.angle_gamma   90.00
#
_symmetry.space_group_name_H-M   'P 1'
#
loop_
_entity.id
_entity.type
_entity.pdbx_description
1 polymer ?
#
loop_
_entity_poly.entity_id
_entity_poly.type
_entity_poly.pdbx_seq_one_letter_code
_entity_poly.pdbx_strand_id
1 'polypeptide(L)'
;MVPNVDEADNLARMERGELYYAFTPNLVAARRRCGEAVGRFNRAGDLTRREIAQHWKEITNDDTPLPAPGASTEEDDQVLQSYPWIERPINIDYGTNIKVGVNVFINFNCTIIDTCLVSIGSRTMFGPNVSLYSGTHPLDPDLRDGTNGPEYGKPITIGDDCWLAGNVIILPGVTIGNGCVVGAGSVVTKDVPPYHVVAGNPARVLRKIERKQK
;
A
#
# COMPACT_ATOMS: atom_id res chain seq x y z
N MET A 1 10.32 -23.73 -15.36
CA MET A 1 11.50 -23.65 -14.48
C MET A 1 11.99 -22.23 -14.61
N VAL A 2 11.97 -21.44 -13.52
CA VAL A 2 12.43 -20.04 -13.56
C VAL A 2 13.86 -20.03 -14.10
N PRO A 3 14.21 -19.13 -15.05
CA PRO A 3 15.57 -19.06 -15.57
C PRO A 3 16.58 -18.89 -14.43
N ASN A 4 17.83 -19.31 -14.64
CA ASN A 4 18.91 -19.03 -13.69
C ASN A 4 19.18 -17.52 -13.70
N VAL A 5 18.45 -16.78 -12.86
CA VAL A 5 18.52 -15.33 -12.73
C VAL A 5 19.43 -14.93 -11.59
N ASP A 6 20.19 -13.86 -11.77
CA ASP A 6 20.85 -13.20 -10.65
C ASP A 6 19.79 -12.56 -9.76
N GLU A 7 19.69 -13.01 -8.51
CA GLU A 7 18.66 -12.56 -7.57
C GLU A 7 18.79 -11.08 -7.20
N ALA A 8 20.00 -10.54 -7.12
CA ALA A 8 20.23 -9.16 -6.75
C ALA A 8 19.86 -8.22 -7.89
N ASP A 9 20.26 -8.56 -9.13
CA ASP A 9 19.81 -7.83 -10.32
C ASP A 9 18.30 -7.93 -10.49
N ASN A 10 17.71 -9.12 -10.32
CA ASN A 10 16.27 -9.33 -10.45
C ASN A 10 15.47 -8.49 -9.45
N LEU A 11 15.91 -8.40 -8.19
CA LEU A 11 15.33 -7.49 -7.20
C LEU A 11 15.46 -6.03 -7.62
N ALA A 12 16.64 -5.60 -8.07
CA ALA A 12 16.86 -4.22 -8.50
C ALA A 12 15.97 -3.86 -9.72
N ARG A 13 15.69 -4.81 -10.62
CA ARG A 13 14.74 -4.64 -11.73
C ARG A 13 13.31 -4.46 -11.23
N MET A 14 12.87 -5.28 -10.26
CA MET A 14 11.57 -5.12 -9.59
C MET A 14 11.39 -3.73 -8.99
N GLU A 15 12.39 -3.25 -8.24
CA GLU A 15 12.37 -1.94 -7.58
C GLU A 15 12.27 -0.77 -8.57
N ARG A 16 12.90 -0.90 -9.75
CA ARG A 16 12.81 0.07 -10.85
C ARG A 16 11.53 -0.05 -11.69
N GLY A 17 10.69 -1.05 -11.44
CA GLY A 17 9.49 -1.32 -12.22
C GLY A 17 9.78 -1.92 -13.61
N GLU A 18 10.97 -2.49 -13.80
CA GLU A 18 11.34 -3.24 -15.00
C GLU A 18 10.78 -4.66 -14.94
N LEU A 19 10.85 -5.39 -16.05
CA LEU A 19 10.50 -6.82 -16.05
C LEU A 19 11.41 -7.57 -15.07
N TYR A 20 10.84 -8.44 -14.24
CA TYR A 20 11.57 -9.29 -13.31
C TYR A 20 10.83 -10.62 -13.12
N TYR A 21 11.50 -11.66 -12.66
CA TYR A 21 10.88 -12.95 -12.37
C TYR A 21 10.46 -13.01 -10.91
N ALA A 22 9.17 -13.15 -10.64
CA ALA A 22 8.63 -13.04 -9.28
C ALA A 22 8.74 -14.31 -8.44
N PHE A 23 8.90 -15.47 -9.07
CA PHE A 23 8.92 -16.78 -8.40
C PHE A 23 10.34 -17.28 -8.12
N THR A 24 11.28 -16.36 -7.89
CA THR A 24 12.64 -16.69 -7.45
C THR A 24 12.68 -16.97 -5.93
N PRO A 25 13.63 -17.78 -5.44
CA PRO A 25 13.79 -18.08 -4.02
C PRO A 25 13.69 -16.87 -3.10
N ASN A 26 14.40 -15.77 -3.39
CA ASN A 26 14.43 -14.60 -2.51
C ASN A 26 13.10 -13.85 -2.46
N LEU A 27 12.46 -13.62 -3.61
CA LEU A 27 11.17 -12.92 -3.66
C LEU A 27 10.04 -13.76 -3.06
N VAL A 28 10.07 -15.09 -3.27
CA VAL A 28 9.14 -16.01 -2.61
C VAL A 28 9.33 -15.99 -1.09
N ALA A 29 10.58 -15.99 -0.61
CA ALA A 29 10.86 -15.90 0.82
C ALA A 29 10.39 -14.56 1.42
N ALA A 30 10.60 -13.45 0.70
CA ALA A 30 10.15 -12.13 1.13
C ALA A 30 8.62 -12.04 1.24
N ARG A 31 7.88 -12.54 0.24
CA ARG A 31 6.41 -12.64 0.31
C ARG A 31 5.93 -13.55 1.44
N ARG A 32 6.59 -14.69 1.66
CA ARG A 32 6.26 -15.60 2.77
C ARG A 32 6.43 -14.92 4.12
N ARG A 33 7.55 -14.23 4.35
CA ARG A 33 7.81 -13.44 5.56
C ARG A 33 6.69 -12.43 5.83
N CYS A 34 6.33 -11.63 4.82
CA CYS A 34 5.25 -10.65 4.92
C CYS A 34 3.92 -11.34 5.22
N GLY A 35 3.56 -12.37 4.46
CA GLY A 35 2.32 -13.13 4.63
C GLY A 35 2.18 -13.76 6.03
N GLU A 36 3.29 -14.24 6.61
CA GLU A 36 3.31 -14.72 8.00
C GLU A 36 3.05 -13.61 9.01
N ALA A 37 3.69 -12.45 8.86
CA ALA A 37 3.49 -11.28 9.72
C ALA A 37 2.05 -10.74 9.64
N VAL A 38 1.54 -10.54 8.42
CA VAL A 38 0.14 -10.18 8.15
C VAL A 38 -0.81 -11.22 8.73
N GLY A 39 -0.50 -12.50 8.57
CA GLY A 39 -1.30 -13.60 9.12
C GLY A 39 -1.39 -13.57 10.65
N ARG A 40 -0.27 -13.27 11.34
CA ARG A 40 -0.28 -13.08 12.80
C ARG A 40 -1.15 -11.88 13.18
N PHE A 41 -0.96 -10.74 12.52
CA PHE A 41 -1.72 -9.52 12.79
C PHE A 41 -3.24 -9.73 12.63
N ASN A 42 -3.65 -10.32 11.51
CA ASN A 42 -5.07 -10.56 11.20
C ASN A 42 -5.75 -11.57 12.14
N ARG A 43 -5.00 -12.51 12.73
CA ARG A 43 -5.54 -13.54 13.65
C ARG A 43 -5.43 -13.17 15.13
N ALA A 44 -4.71 -12.09 15.46
CA ALA A 44 -4.61 -11.63 16.84
C ALA A 44 -5.98 -11.24 17.40
N GLY A 45 -6.17 -11.36 18.71
CA GLY A 45 -7.39 -10.93 19.39
C GLY A 45 -7.51 -9.40 19.44
N ASP A 46 -8.03 -8.88 20.55
CA ASP A 46 -8.01 -7.45 20.80
C ASP A 46 -6.55 -6.96 20.92
N LEU A 47 -6.24 -5.88 20.23
CA LEU A 47 -4.91 -5.27 20.21
C LEU A 47 -5.01 -3.83 20.67
N THR A 48 -4.06 -3.41 21.49
CA THR A 48 -3.81 -2.01 21.80
C THR A 48 -3.22 -1.29 20.59
N ARG A 49 -3.25 0.05 20.61
CA ARG A 49 -2.64 0.89 19.58
C ARG A 49 -1.17 0.57 19.33
N ARG A 50 -0.43 0.31 20.41
CA ARG A 50 1.00 0.01 20.42
C ARG A 50 1.31 -1.37 19.84
N GLU A 51 0.47 -2.36 20.13
CA GLU A 51 0.60 -3.69 19.51
C GLU A 51 0.29 -3.64 18.02
N ILE A 52 -0.70 -2.84 17.59
CA ILE A 52 -0.93 -2.56 16.16
C ILE A 52 0.32 -1.95 15.52
N ALA A 53 0.96 -0.96 16.17
CA ALA A 53 2.20 -0.36 15.67
C ALA A 53 3.36 -1.39 15.60
N GLN A 54 3.47 -2.27 16.59
CA GLN A 54 4.47 -3.35 16.58
C GLN A 54 4.24 -4.34 15.44
N HIS A 55 3.00 -4.76 15.20
CA HIS A 55 2.66 -5.62 14.07
C HIS A 55 2.93 -4.93 12.73
N TRP A 56 2.64 -3.63 12.62
CA TRP A 56 2.96 -2.86 11.43
C TRP A 56 4.47 -2.89 11.15
N LYS A 57 5.31 -2.70 12.16
CA LYS A 57 6.77 -2.79 12.04
C LYS A 57 7.24 -4.17 11.60
N GLU A 58 6.65 -5.24 12.13
CA GLU A 58 6.93 -6.60 11.64
C GLU A 58 6.58 -6.77 10.16
N ILE A 59 5.40 -6.28 9.75
CA ILE A 59 4.92 -6.33 8.37
C ILE A 59 5.90 -5.57 7.45
N THR A 60 6.29 -4.35 7.81
CA THR A 60 7.19 -3.51 7.02
C THR A 60 8.67 -3.83 7.19
N ASN A 61 9.00 -4.84 8.01
CA ASN A 61 10.37 -5.24 8.34
C ASN A 61 11.23 -4.10 8.92
N ASP A 62 10.63 -3.28 9.77
CA ASP A 62 11.28 -2.15 10.43
C ASP A 62 11.73 -2.56 11.85
N ASP A 63 13.03 -2.73 12.04
CA ASP A 63 13.67 -3.18 13.29
C ASP A 63 13.96 -2.06 14.29
N THR A 64 13.67 -0.80 13.95
CA THR A 64 13.88 0.33 14.87
C THR A 64 13.04 0.18 16.13
N PRO A 65 13.48 0.66 17.31
CA PRO A 65 12.64 0.61 18.50
C PRO A 65 11.43 1.53 18.36
N LEU A 66 10.27 1.10 18.89
CA LEU A 66 9.13 2.00 19.07
C LEU A 66 9.52 3.18 20.00
N PRO A 67 8.91 4.36 19.85
CA PRO A 67 9.11 5.46 20.77
C PRO A 67 8.66 5.07 22.19
N ALA A 68 9.24 5.74 23.19
CA ALA A 68 8.90 5.55 24.60
C ALA A 68 7.38 5.71 24.81
N PRO A 69 6.75 4.90 25.69
CA PRO A 69 5.33 5.01 25.97
C PRO A 69 4.93 6.39 26.51
N GLY A 70 3.76 6.88 26.09
CA GLY A 70 3.10 8.03 26.73
C GLY A 70 2.62 7.69 28.14
N ALA A 71 2.35 8.70 28.97
CA ALA A 71 1.88 8.48 30.35
C ALA A 71 0.38 8.10 30.42
N SER A 72 -0.35 8.30 29.33
CA SER A 72 -1.76 7.95 29.16
C SER A 72 -1.99 7.33 27.78
N THR A 73 -3.18 6.78 27.54
CA THR A 73 -3.55 6.24 26.23
C THR A 73 -3.52 7.33 25.16
N GLU A 74 -4.00 8.52 25.49
CA GLU A 74 -4.03 9.68 24.60
C GLU A 74 -2.62 10.19 24.26
N GLU A 75 -1.71 10.19 25.23
CA GLU A 75 -0.30 10.51 24.99
C GLU A 75 0.40 9.41 24.18
N ASP A 76 0.05 8.13 24.41
CA ASP A 76 0.61 7.02 23.64
C ASP A 76 0.18 7.09 22.17
N ASP A 77 -1.10 7.42 21.92
CA ASP A 77 -1.63 7.67 20.58
C ASP A 77 -0.87 8.82 19.88
N GLN A 78 -0.48 9.86 20.63
CA GLN A 78 0.28 11.00 20.09
C GLN A 78 1.72 10.62 19.68
N VAL A 79 2.42 9.80 20.47
CA VAL A 79 3.77 9.37 20.10
C VAL A 79 3.76 8.34 18.96
N LEU A 80 2.64 7.65 18.74
CA LEU A 80 2.46 6.64 17.70
C LEU A 80 1.87 7.17 16.38
N GLN A 81 1.73 8.48 16.20
CA GLN A 81 1.10 9.06 14.99
C GLN A 81 1.83 8.73 13.68
N SER A 82 3.11 8.36 13.72
CA SER A 82 3.87 7.95 12.52
C SER A 82 3.56 6.51 12.06
N TYR A 83 2.78 5.76 12.85
CA TYR A 83 2.29 4.44 12.49
C TYR A 83 0.83 4.58 12.06
N PRO A 84 0.33 3.81 11.07
CA PRO A 84 -1.07 3.85 10.71
C PRO A 84 -1.97 3.26 11.80
N TRP A 85 -3.21 3.76 11.86
CA TRP A 85 -4.32 2.99 12.39
C TRP A 85 -4.78 2.00 11.34
N ILE A 86 -4.94 0.73 11.70
CA ILE A 86 -5.32 -0.33 10.75
C ILE A 86 -6.43 -1.18 11.35
N GLU A 87 -7.54 -1.21 10.64
CA GLU A 87 -8.61 -2.17 10.86
C GLU A 87 -8.33 -3.46 10.10
N ARG A 88 -8.53 -4.59 10.78
CA ARG A 88 -8.17 -5.92 10.29
C ARG A 88 -9.37 -6.65 9.70
N PRO A 89 -9.19 -7.48 8.66
CA PRO A 89 -7.91 -7.92 8.10
C PRO A 89 -7.32 -6.92 7.09
N ILE A 90 -6.00 -6.99 6.90
CA ILE A 90 -5.26 -6.33 5.80
C ILE A 90 -4.49 -7.39 4.99
N ASN A 91 -4.26 -7.16 3.71
CA ASN A 91 -3.47 -8.05 2.85
C ASN A 91 -2.34 -7.27 2.18
N ILE A 92 -1.10 -7.76 2.30
CA ILE A 92 0.10 -7.08 1.79
C ILE A 92 1.05 -8.11 1.18
N ASP A 93 1.69 -7.76 0.06
CA ASP A 93 2.57 -8.66 -0.69
C ASP A 93 3.98 -8.79 -0.07
N TYR A 94 4.76 -7.70 -0.04
CA TYR A 94 6.13 -7.66 0.47
C TYR A 94 6.26 -6.89 1.79
N GLY A 95 5.44 -5.86 2.00
CA GLY A 95 5.44 -4.98 3.18
C GLY A 95 6.58 -3.97 3.23
N THR A 96 7.76 -4.32 2.72
CA THR A 96 8.96 -3.47 2.73
C THR A 96 8.89 -2.30 1.75
N ASN A 97 7.97 -2.34 0.78
CA ASN A 97 7.84 -1.31 -0.25
C ASN A 97 6.70 -0.33 0.06
N ILE A 98 6.31 -0.20 1.32
CA ILE A 98 5.24 0.70 1.75
C ILE A 98 5.82 1.83 2.60
N LYS A 99 5.46 3.07 2.26
CA LYS A 99 5.74 4.25 3.07
C LYS A 99 4.44 4.93 3.46
N VAL A 100 4.31 5.27 4.73
CA VAL A 100 3.09 5.86 5.30
C VAL A 100 3.46 7.14 6.04
N GLY A 101 2.67 8.19 5.83
CA GLY A 101 2.77 9.45 6.54
C GLY A 101 2.14 9.41 7.93
N VAL A 102 2.07 10.59 8.55
CA VAL A 102 1.55 10.75 9.90
C VAL A 102 0.02 10.73 9.90
N ASN A 103 -0.61 10.09 10.90
CA ASN A 103 -2.06 10.05 11.10
C ASN A 103 -2.84 9.43 9.92
N VAL A 104 -2.34 8.32 9.38
CA VAL A 104 -3.04 7.56 8.33
C VAL A 104 -3.99 6.55 8.96
N PHE A 105 -5.17 6.41 8.35
CA PHE A 105 -6.18 5.41 8.72
C PHE A 105 -6.45 4.46 7.55
N ILE A 106 -6.34 3.15 7.81
CA ILE A 106 -6.60 2.07 6.85
C ILE A 106 -7.73 1.22 7.40
N ASN A 107 -8.86 1.19 6.69
CA ASN A 107 -10.05 0.46 7.15
C ASN A 107 -10.02 -1.03 6.70
N PHE A 108 -11.05 -1.78 7.10
CA PHE A 108 -11.17 -3.23 6.91
C PHE A 108 -10.88 -3.69 5.48
N ASN A 109 -10.25 -4.85 5.36
CA ASN A 109 -10.05 -5.60 4.10
C ASN A 109 -9.26 -4.86 3.03
N CYS A 110 -8.42 -3.88 3.40
CA CYS A 110 -7.55 -3.25 2.43
C CYS A 110 -6.49 -4.23 1.88
N THR A 111 -6.15 -4.08 0.61
CA THR A 111 -5.15 -4.91 -0.08
C THR A 111 -4.09 -4.03 -0.73
N ILE A 112 -2.81 -4.29 -0.46
CA ILE A 112 -1.68 -3.53 -1.01
C ILE A 112 -0.72 -4.51 -1.67
N ILE A 113 -0.70 -4.51 -3.00
CA ILE A 113 0.30 -5.25 -3.78
C ILE A 113 1.46 -4.28 -4.02
N ASP A 114 2.48 -4.34 -3.18
CA ASP A 114 3.65 -3.45 -3.15
C ASP A 114 4.86 -4.04 -3.89
N THR A 115 4.65 -4.60 -5.08
CA THR A 115 5.71 -4.93 -6.05
C THR A 115 6.72 -3.78 -6.24
N CYS A 116 6.21 -2.55 -6.42
CA CYS A 116 6.98 -1.32 -6.40
C CYS A 116 6.52 -0.45 -5.23
N LEU A 117 7.27 0.64 -4.98
CA LEU A 117 6.99 1.58 -3.89
C LEU A 117 5.53 2.09 -3.91
N VAL A 118 4.84 1.91 -2.79
CA VAL A 118 3.53 2.51 -2.49
C VAL A 118 3.71 3.56 -1.41
N SER A 119 3.50 4.83 -1.75
CA SER A 119 3.61 5.95 -0.82
C SER A 119 2.24 6.51 -0.46
N ILE A 120 1.94 6.61 0.82
CA ILE A 120 0.67 7.12 1.36
C ILE A 120 0.96 8.36 2.21
N GLY A 121 0.45 9.52 1.80
CA GLY A 121 0.64 10.79 2.48
C GLY A 121 -0.06 10.87 3.83
N SER A 122 0.29 11.91 4.59
CA SER A 122 -0.20 12.14 5.95
C SER A 122 -1.69 12.49 5.96
N ARG A 123 -2.39 12.12 7.04
CA ARG A 123 -3.83 12.39 7.26
C ARG A 123 -4.73 11.81 6.17
N THR A 124 -4.23 10.82 5.44
CA THR A 124 -4.99 10.12 4.41
C THR A 124 -5.80 8.98 5.04
N MET A 125 -7.04 8.84 4.57
CA MET A 125 -8.00 7.87 5.08
C MET A 125 -8.49 6.95 3.97
N PHE A 126 -8.41 5.64 4.21
CA PHE A 126 -9.00 4.64 3.33
C PHE A 126 -10.32 4.14 3.91
N GLY A 127 -11.33 3.98 3.06
CA GLY A 127 -12.53 3.21 3.35
C GLY A 127 -12.24 1.71 3.29
N PRO A 128 -13.25 0.86 3.57
CA PRO A 128 -13.06 -0.57 3.55
C PRO A 128 -12.84 -1.09 2.11
N ASN A 129 -12.10 -2.18 1.97
CA ASN A 129 -11.82 -2.85 0.70
C ASN A 129 -11.08 -1.97 -0.33
N VAL A 130 -10.30 -0.98 0.10
CA VAL A 130 -9.42 -0.23 -0.81
C VAL A 130 -8.28 -1.13 -1.26
N SER A 131 -7.97 -1.08 -2.55
CA SER A 131 -6.92 -1.90 -3.16
C SER A 131 -5.92 -1.06 -3.95
N LEU A 132 -4.63 -1.22 -3.63
CA LEU A 132 -3.51 -0.54 -4.30
C LEU A 132 -2.69 -1.58 -5.04
N TYR A 133 -2.58 -1.47 -6.36
CA TYR A 133 -1.87 -2.44 -7.19
C TYR A 133 -0.68 -1.78 -7.87
N SER A 134 0.51 -1.90 -7.28
CA SER A 134 1.73 -1.43 -7.94
C SER A 134 2.28 -2.41 -8.97
N GLY A 135 2.00 -3.72 -8.81
CA GLY A 135 2.38 -4.78 -9.76
C GLY A 135 1.38 -4.99 -10.90
N THR A 136 1.87 -5.47 -12.04
CA THR A 136 1.09 -5.86 -13.22
C THR A 136 1.88 -6.82 -14.12
N HIS A 137 1.30 -7.25 -15.23
CA HIS A 137 1.89 -8.26 -16.11
C HIS A 137 1.98 -7.82 -17.56
N PRO A 138 2.91 -8.41 -18.34
CA PRO A 138 2.86 -8.31 -19.80
C PRO A 138 1.49 -8.70 -20.35
N LEU A 139 1.02 -7.96 -21.36
CA LEU A 139 -0.24 -8.27 -22.03
C LEU A 139 -0.11 -9.49 -22.94
N ASP A 140 1.05 -9.63 -23.59
CA ASP A 140 1.42 -10.79 -24.40
C ASP A 140 1.42 -12.05 -23.50
N PRO A 141 0.53 -13.04 -23.77
CA PRO A 141 0.45 -14.25 -22.96
C PRO A 141 1.71 -15.13 -23.08
N ASP A 142 2.40 -15.11 -24.21
CA ASP A 142 3.62 -15.91 -24.43
C ASP A 142 4.79 -15.32 -23.63
N LEU A 143 4.86 -13.98 -23.52
CA LEU A 143 5.80 -13.32 -22.61
C LEU A 143 5.41 -13.51 -21.15
N ARG A 144 4.12 -13.40 -20.81
CA ARG A 144 3.65 -13.53 -19.42
C ARG A 144 3.91 -14.92 -18.85
N ASP A 145 3.77 -15.98 -19.65
CA ASP A 145 4.12 -17.38 -19.34
C ASP A 145 3.79 -17.84 -17.90
N GLY A 146 2.62 -17.44 -17.39
CA GLY A 146 2.17 -17.76 -16.03
C GLY A 146 3.19 -17.42 -14.95
N THR A 147 3.61 -18.42 -14.18
CA THR A 147 4.61 -18.25 -13.10
C THR A 147 6.06 -18.43 -13.59
N ASN A 148 6.26 -18.80 -14.86
CA ASN A 148 7.59 -18.94 -15.47
C ASN A 148 8.04 -17.66 -16.17
N GLY A 149 7.11 -16.76 -16.56
CA GLY A 149 7.42 -15.49 -17.21
C GLY A 149 7.66 -14.34 -16.23
N PRO A 150 8.17 -13.20 -16.74
CA PRO A 150 8.36 -12.01 -15.94
C PRO A 150 7.06 -11.23 -15.70
N GLU A 151 7.07 -10.43 -14.64
CA GLU A 151 6.08 -9.38 -14.36
C GLU A 151 6.80 -8.04 -14.15
N TYR A 152 6.05 -6.94 -13.97
CA TYR A 152 6.63 -5.62 -13.71
C TYR A 152 5.70 -4.78 -12.84
N GLY A 153 6.12 -3.59 -12.47
CA GLY A 153 5.27 -2.70 -11.67
C GLY A 153 5.55 -1.24 -11.94
N LYS A 154 4.75 -0.38 -11.30
CA LYS A 154 4.96 1.06 -11.26
C LYS A 154 4.55 1.60 -9.89
N PRO A 155 5.34 2.52 -9.32
CA PRO A 155 5.05 3.05 -7.98
C PRO A 155 3.70 3.76 -7.93
N ILE A 156 3.03 3.68 -6.79
CA ILE A 156 1.79 4.43 -6.51
C ILE A 156 2.12 5.53 -5.50
N THR A 157 1.65 6.74 -5.75
CA THR A 157 1.78 7.87 -4.82
C THR A 157 0.42 8.42 -4.47
N ILE A 158 0.06 8.43 -3.20
CA ILE A 158 -1.13 9.08 -2.66
C ILE A 158 -0.67 10.25 -1.80
N GLY A 159 -1.13 11.45 -2.12
CA GLY A 159 -0.78 12.67 -1.41
C GLY A 159 -1.38 12.76 0.00
N ASP A 160 -1.10 13.87 0.67
CA ASP A 160 -1.64 14.17 2.00
C ASP A 160 -3.13 14.47 1.94
N ASP A 161 -3.84 14.32 3.06
CA ASP A 161 -5.25 14.69 3.24
C ASP A 161 -6.22 14.03 2.24
N CYS A 162 -5.86 12.87 1.67
CA CYS A 162 -6.72 12.19 0.72
C CYS A 162 -7.77 11.34 1.42
N TRP A 163 -8.94 11.19 0.79
CA TRP A 163 -9.95 10.23 1.21
C TRP A 163 -10.31 9.30 0.06
N LEU A 164 -9.97 8.01 0.21
CA LEU A 164 -10.38 6.97 -0.71
C LEU A 164 -11.58 6.26 -0.09
N ALA A 165 -12.76 6.37 -0.69
CA ALA A 165 -13.95 5.71 -0.19
C ALA A 165 -13.87 4.17 -0.39
N GLY A 166 -14.89 3.45 0.09
CA GLY A 166 -14.87 1.98 0.07
C GLY A 166 -14.85 1.38 -1.34
N ASN A 167 -14.20 0.23 -1.50
CA ASN A 167 -14.06 -0.51 -2.76
C ASN A 167 -13.35 0.30 -3.87
N VAL A 168 -12.43 1.21 -3.52
CA VAL A 168 -11.60 1.91 -4.50
C VAL A 168 -10.42 1.05 -4.94
N ILE A 169 -10.09 1.07 -6.23
CA ILE A 169 -8.93 0.41 -6.82
C ILE A 169 -8.02 1.47 -7.44
N ILE A 170 -6.74 1.46 -7.07
CA ILE A 170 -5.69 2.30 -7.66
C ILE A 170 -4.73 1.43 -8.48
N LEU A 171 -4.58 1.74 -9.77
CA LEU A 171 -3.74 0.97 -10.70
C LEU A 171 -2.26 1.41 -10.68
N PRO A 172 -1.35 0.60 -11.26
CA PRO A 172 0.08 0.89 -11.25
C PRO A 172 0.43 2.25 -11.82
N GLY A 173 1.35 2.98 -11.17
CA GLY A 173 1.89 4.23 -11.68
C GLY A 173 1.03 5.46 -11.41
N VAL A 174 -0.11 5.30 -10.73
CA VAL A 174 -1.02 6.42 -10.45
C VAL A 174 -0.50 7.29 -9.30
N THR A 175 -0.52 8.59 -9.54
CA THR A 175 -0.33 9.64 -8.54
C THR A 175 -1.66 10.32 -8.22
N ILE A 176 -2.09 10.26 -6.95
CA ILE A 176 -3.22 11.02 -6.41
C ILE A 176 -2.67 12.24 -5.69
N GLY A 177 -2.97 13.45 -6.17
CA GLY A 177 -2.54 14.68 -5.55
C GLY A 177 -3.18 14.94 -4.19
N ASN A 178 -2.59 15.84 -3.40
CA ASN A 178 -3.06 16.16 -2.05
C ASN A 178 -4.54 16.57 -2.00
N GLY A 179 -5.23 16.19 -0.93
CA GLY A 179 -6.60 16.61 -0.63
C GLY A 179 -7.65 16.04 -1.58
N CYS A 180 -7.34 14.98 -2.32
CA CYS A 180 -8.29 14.38 -3.25
C CYS A 180 -9.32 13.51 -2.54
N VAL A 181 -10.50 13.40 -3.16
CA VAL A 181 -11.54 12.44 -2.77
C VAL A 181 -11.76 11.48 -3.93
N VAL A 182 -11.63 10.18 -3.66
CA VAL A 182 -11.95 9.12 -4.62
C VAL A 182 -13.26 8.47 -4.18
N GLY A 183 -14.30 8.59 -5.00
CA GLY A 183 -15.63 8.04 -4.71
C GLY A 183 -15.64 6.52 -4.65
N ALA A 184 -16.61 5.94 -3.95
CA ALA A 184 -16.68 4.50 -3.72
C ALA A 184 -16.80 3.70 -5.04
N GLY A 185 -16.20 2.51 -5.09
CA GLY A 185 -16.24 1.63 -6.27
C GLY A 185 -15.44 2.13 -7.47
N SER A 186 -14.60 3.14 -7.30
CA SER A 186 -13.86 3.73 -8.42
C SER A 186 -12.62 2.92 -8.79
N VAL A 187 -12.33 2.86 -10.09
CA VAL A 187 -11.08 2.30 -10.62
C VAL A 187 -10.25 3.44 -11.19
N VAL A 188 -9.21 3.85 -10.46
CA VAL A 188 -8.36 4.97 -10.85
C VAL A 188 -7.21 4.46 -11.72
N THR A 189 -7.25 4.85 -12.99
CA THR A 189 -6.33 4.38 -14.03
C THR A 189 -5.35 5.47 -14.50
N LYS A 190 -5.46 6.69 -13.98
CA LYS A 190 -4.69 7.88 -14.37
C LYS A 190 -4.51 8.78 -13.16
N ASP A 191 -3.46 9.60 -13.21
CA ASP A 191 -3.16 10.59 -12.18
C ASP A 191 -4.34 11.54 -11.92
N VAL A 192 -4.46 11.95 -10.67
CA VAL A 192 -5.49 12.87 -10.20
C VAL A 192 -4.81 14.12 -9.67
N PRO A 193 -5.08 15.31 -10.24
CA PRO A 193 -4.51 16.55 -9.74
C PRO A 193 -5.01 16.86 -8.32
N PRO A 194 -4.22 17.54 -7.46
CA PRO A 194 -4.61 17.87 -6.09
C PRO A 194 -5.99 18.54 -5.98
N TYR A 195 -6.69 18.28 -4.88
CA TYR A 195 -7.98 18.88 -4.53
C TYR A 195 -9.09 18.62 -5.55
N HIS A 196 -9.16 17.41 -6.09
CA HIS A 196 -10.26 17.00 -6.98
C HIS A 196 -11.06 15.85 -6.36
N VAL A 197 -12.35 15.82 -6.72
CA VAL A 197 -13.21 14.66 -6.54
C VAL A 197 -13.20 13.87 -7.84
N VAL A 198 -12.83 12.60 -7.77
CA VAL A 198 -12.95 11.65 -8.89
C VAL A 198 -13.88 10.51 -8.52
N ALA A 199 -14.62 9.97 -9.48
CA ALA A 199 -15.36 8.72 -9.29
C ALA A 199 -15.56 7.95 -10.59
N GLY A 200 -15.92 6.67 -10.47
CA GLY A 200 -16.34 5.81 -11.57
C GLY A 200 -15.31 4.76 -11.99
N ASN A 201 -15.70 3.92 -12.95
CA ASN A 201 -14.83 2.91 -13.55
C ASN A 201 -14.87 3.04 -15.08
N PRO A 202 -13.83 3.56 -15.73
CA PRO A 202 -12.64 4.18 -15.11
C PRO A 202 -12.97 5.54 -14.47
N ALA A 203 -12.24 5.92 -13.42
CA ALA A 203 -12.50 7.13 -12.65
C ALA A 203 -12.32 8.40 -13.51
N ARG A 204 -13.18 9.39 -13.28
CA ARG A 204 -13.14 10.70 -13.95
C ARG A 204 -13.28 11.82 -12.93
N VAL A 205 -12.66 12.96 -13.23
CA VAL A 205 -12.84 14.18 -12.46
C VAL A 205 -14.31 14.59 -12.53
N LEU A 206 -14.92 14.73 -11.36
CA LEU A 206 -16.28 15.26 -11.22
C LEU A 206 -16.25 16.77 -10.98
N ARG A 207 -15.38 17.22 -10.07
CA ARG A 207 -15.23 18.62 -9.70
C ARG A 207 -13.93 18.89 -8.93
N LYS A 208 -13.56 20.16 -8.86
CA LYS A 208 -12.58 20.67 -7.89
C LYS A 208 -13.22 20.78 -6.50
N ILE A 209 -12.42 20.61 -5.47
CA ILE A 209 -12.81 20.81 -4.08
C ILE A 209 -12.56 22.28 -3.74
N GLU A 210 -13.63 22.98 -3.35
CA GLU A 210 -13.51 24.33 -2.80
C GLU A 210 -12.97 24.24 -1.38
N ARG A 211 -11.79 24.82 -1.17
CA ARG A 211 -11.16 24.87 0.14
C ARG A 211 -11.63 26.11 0.87
N LYS A 212 -12.26 25.94 2.04
CA LYS A 212 -12.37 27.02 3.01
C LYS A 212 -10.99 27.20 3.66
N GLN A 213 -10.39 28.37 3.51
CA GLN A 213 -9.19 28.70 4.28
C GLN A 213 -9.59 28.69 5.76
N LYS A 214 -8.81 28.01 6.59
CA LYS A 214 -8.93 28.09 8.05
C LYS A 214 -8.33 29.41 8.52
#